data_AF-A0A291W4A3-F1
#
_entry.id   AF-A0A291W4A3-F1
#
_cell.length_a   1.000
_cell.length_b   1.000
_cell.length_c   1.000
_cell.angle_alpha   90.00
_cell.angle_beta   90.00
_cell.angle_gamma   90.00
#
_symmetry.space_group_name_H-M   'P 1'
#
loop_
_entity.id
_entity.type
_entity.pdbx_description
1 polymer ?
#
loop_
_entity_poly.entity_id
_entity_poly.type
_entity_poly.pdbx_seq_one_letter_code
_entity_poly.pdbx_strand_id
1 'polypeptide(L)'
;MITRPEPHGARARQNYYWRVRNHRTPLRADHACETWHIRHGHPGGAYSDLGHGLTPLEHHSPTLLTRRTCGRDDDQYRGGCLACDWEGSITAGPEHAAFNTAIEDAHDHAFPDWRSLPTTSHRAAPWDLHRNRVVWAQITAGYPGGWVERGAPLVVWARYRADLHQPPHGRRPRYELRIPKPRRDEAFVSNVQGAFF
;
A
#
# COMPACT_ATOMS: atom_id res chain seq x y z
N MET A 1 13.83 -27.47 -20.60
CA MET A 1 13.12 -27.21 -19.32
C MET A 1 12.17 -26.06 -19.57
N ILE A 2 10.88 -26.21 -19.24
CA ILE A 2 9.88 -25.15 -19.45
C ILE A 2 9.67 -24.44 -18.10
N THR A 3 10.34 -23.31 -17.91
CA THR A 3 9.99 -22.35 -16.86
C THR A 3 8.62 -21.79 -17.24
N ARG A 4 7.55 -22.14 -16.51
CA ARG A 4 6.26 -21.48 -16.74
C ARG A 4 6.42 -20.00 -16.40
N PRO A 5 5.88 -19.09 -17.22
CA PRO A 5 5.88 -17.68 -16.87
C PRO A 5 5.20 -17.51 -15.51
N GLU A 6 5.80 -16.72 -14.62
CA GLU A 6 5.16 -16.36 -13.37
C GLU A 6 3.78 -15.74 -13.67
N PRO A 7 2.76 -16.06 -12.87
CA PRO A 7 1.44 -15.48 -13.06
C PRO A 7 1.49 -13.97 -12.85
N HIS A 8 0.63 -13.26 -13.58
CA HIS A 8 0.43 -11.82 -13.46
C HIS A 8 -0.81 -11.52 -12.60
N GLY A 9 -0.78 -10.41 -11.86
CA GLY A 9 -1.81 -10.00 -10.92
C GLY A 9 -1.49 -10.44 -9.49
N ALA A 10 -1.74 -9.54 -8.51
CA ALA A 10 -1.36 -9.76 -7.12
C ALA A 10 -2.00 -11.02 -6.51
N ARG A 11 -3.27 -11.29 -6.83
CA ARG A 11 -3.99 -12.49 -6.38
C ARG A 11 -3.45 -13.77 -7.00
N ALA A 12 -3.16 -13.75 -8.30
CA ALA A 12 -2.61 -14.92 -8.99
C ALA A 12 -1.22 -15.27 -8.47
N ARG A 13 -0.39 -14.24 -8.22
CA ARG A 13 0.92 -14.38 -7.57
C ARG A 13 0.81 -14.94 -6.15
N GLN A 14 -0.09 -14.42 -5.32
CA GLN A 14 -0.30 -14.95 -3.97
C GLN A 14 -0.73 -16.42 -3.97
N ASN A 15 -1.64 -16.80 -4.88
CA ASN A 15 -2.06 -18.19 -5.04
C ASN A 15 -0.91 -19.10 -5.48
N TYR A 16 -0.06 -18.63 -6.40
CA TYR A 16 1.11 -19.37 -6.84
C TYR A 16 2.15 -19.52 -5.73
N TYR A 17 2.44 -18.44 -5.00
CA TYR A 17 3.29 -18.45 -3.82
C TYR A 17 2.86 -19.51 -2.80
N TRP A 18 1.56 -19.62 -2.50
CA TRP A 18 1.08 -20.65 -1.58
C TRP A 18 1.23 -22.07 -2.12
N ARG A 19 1.09 -22.28 -3.43
CA ARG A 19 1.34 -23.58 -4.05
C ARG A 19 2.82 -23.98 -4.00
N VAL A 20 3.71 -23.00 -4.18
CA VAL A 20 5.17 -23.19 -4.06
C VAL A 20 5.56 -23.45 -2.60
N ARG A 21 5.16 -22.57 -1.69
CA ARG A 21 5.48 -22.65 -0.25
C ARG A 21 5.00 -23.93 0.42
N ASN A 22 3.83 -24.44 0.03
CA ASN A 22 3.25 -25.65 0.62
C ASN A 22 3.66 -26.94 -0.11
N HIS A 23 4.68 -26.91 -0.97
CA HIS A 23 5.13 -28.04 -1.79
C HIS A 23 4.01 -28.71 -2.61
N ARG A 24 2.95 -27.97 -2.94
CA ARG A 24 1.82 -28.46 -3.75
C ARG A 24 2.09 -28.35 -5.25
N THR A 25 3.34 -28.09 -5.62
CA THR A 25 3.79 -28.03 -7.01
C THR A 25 5.07 -28.86 -7.15
N PRO A 26 5.19 -29.78 -8.13
CA PRO A 26 6.41 -30.56 -8.38
C PRO A 26 7.62 -29.74 -8.89
N LEU A 27 7.56 -28.40 -8.78
CA LEU A 27 8.59 -27.52 -9.30
C LEU A 27 9.77 -27.47 -8.32
N ARG A 28 10.98 -27.57 -8.85
CA ARG A 28 12.14 -26.85 -8.30
C ARG A 28 11.80 -25.36 -8.39
N ALA A 29 11.03 -24.86 -7.43
CA ALA A 29 11.06 -23.45 -7.17
C ALA A 29 12.35 -23.23 -6.38
N ASP A 30 13.32 -22.55 -7.01
CA ASP A 30 14.29 -21.80 -6.24
C ASP A 30 13.46 -20.95 -5.25
N HIS A 31 13.78 -21.08 -3.97
CA HIS A 31 12.96 -20.87 -2.77
C HIS A 31 11.69 -20.00 -2.88
N ALA A 32 10.61 -20.33 -2.15
CA ALA A 32 9.34 -19.59 -2.17
C ALA A 32 9.46 -18.05 -2.01
N CYS A 33 10.50 -17.57 -1.32
CA CYS A 33 10.80 -16.15 -1.18
C CYS A 33 11.21 -15.44 -2.49
N GLU A 34 11.68 -16.20 -3.48
CA GLU A 34 12.06 -15.73 -4.82
C GLU A 34 10.88 -15.64 -5.78
N THR A 35 9.68 -16.03 -5.33
CA THR A 35 8.45 -15.80 -6.07
C THR A 35 7.78 -14.51 -5.56
N TRP A 36 7.24 -13.72 -6.47
CA TRP A 36 6.44 -12.57 -6.07
C TRP A 36 5.23 -13.00 -5.26
N HIS A 37 5.01 -12.34 -4.14
CA HIS A 37 3.89 -12.58 -3.25
C HIS A 37 3.49 -11.30 -2.54
N ILE A 38 2.29 -11.25 -1.98
CA ILE A 38 1.84 -10.13 -1.18
C ILE A 38 2.62 -10.12 0.13
N ARG A 39 3.23 -8.98 0.46
CA ARG A 39 4.02 -8.78 1.68
C ARG A 39 3.15 -9.09 2.91
N HIS A 40 3.75 -9.74 3.89
CA HIS A 40 3.14 -10.02 5.18
C HIS A 40 2.45 -8.78 5.77
N GLY A 41 1.21 -8.93 6.25
CA GLY A 41 0.42 -7.86 6.87
C GLY A 41 -0.29 -6.92 5.89
N HIS A 42 0.02 -6.96 4.59
CA HIS A 42 -0.70 -6.17 3.59
C HIS A 42 -2.00 -6.87 3.15
N PRO A 43 -3.02 -6.11 2.66
CA PRO A 43 -4.27 -6.68 2.17
C PRO A 43 -4.05 -7.81 1.17
N GLY A 44 -4.68 -8.96 1.37
CA GLY A 44 -4.48 -10.14 0.55
C GLY A 44 -3.27 -11.01 0.93
N GLY A 45 -2.41 -10.54 1.84
CA GLY A 45 -1.23 -11.25 2.31
C GLY A 45 -1.48 -12.15 3.52
N ALA A 46 -0.44 -12.90 3.91
CA ALA A 46 -0.44 -13.64 5.16
C ALA A 46 -0.56 -12.69 6.36
N TYR A 47 -1.29 -13.11 7.40
CA TYR A 47 -1.53 -12.34 8.63
C TYR A 47 -2.14 -10.95 8.39
N SER A 48 -2.82 -10.75 7.26
CA SER A 48 -3.70 -9.61 7.06
C SER A 48 -5.02 -9.86 7.78
N ASP A 49 -5.41 -8.94 8.67
CA ASP A 49 -6.73 -8.97 9.32
C ASP A 49 -7.88 -8.76 8.31
N LEU A 50 -7.57 -8.28 7.10
CA LEU A 50 -8.53 -8.09 6.01
C LEU A 50 -8.65 -9.31 5.09
N GLY A 51 -7.90 -10.39 5.37
CA GLY A 51 -7.96 -11.65 4.65
C GLY A 51 -7.41 -11.60 3.22
N HIS A 52 -7.52 -12.75 2.54
CA HIS A 52 -7.17 -12.96 1.13
C HIS A 52 -8.42 -13.39 0.36
N GLY A 53 -9.12 -12.42 -0.24
CA GLY A 53 -10.34 -12.71 -0.99
C GLY A 53 -10.09 -13.58 -2.23
N LEU A 54 -10.84 -14.67 -2.35
CA LEU A 54 -10.94 -15.48 -3.58
C LEU A 54 -11.87 -14.84 -4.62
N THR A 55 -12.63 -13.83 -4.23
CA THR A 55 -13.47 -13.05 -5.14
C THR A 55 -12.81 -11.70 -5.38
N PRO A 56 -12.70 -11.21 -6.63
CA PRO A 56 -12.26 -9.85 -6.89
C PRO A 56 -13.14 -8.87 -6.12
N LEU A 57 -12.52 -7.84 -5.54
CA LEU A 57 -13.27 -6.73 -4.97
C LEU A 57 -13.91 -5.94 -6.11
N GLU A 58 -15.11 -5.40 -5.88
CA GLU A 58 -15.81 -4.56 -6.86
C GLU A 58 -15.08 -3.24 -7.15
N HIS A 59 -14.13 -2.87 -6.30
CA HIS A 59 -13.32 -1.67 -6.41
C HIS A 59 -11.84 -2.00 -6.32
N HIS A 60 -11.02 -1.22 -7.04
CA HIS A 60 -9.56 -1.28 -6.94
C HIS A 60 -9.13 -1.16 -5.48
N SER A 61 -8.32 -2.12 -5.04
CA SER A 61 -7.85 -2.20 -3.66
C SER A 61 -6.34 -2.42 -3.67
N PRO A 62 -5.56 -1.51 -3.07
CA PRO A 62 -4.12 -1.51 -3.16
C PRO A 62 -3.49 -2.58 -2.27
N THR A 63 -2.43 -3.20 -2.77
CA THR A 63 -1.58 -4.11 -2.01
C THR A 63 -0.11 -3.95 -2.40
N LEU A 64 0.77 -4.58 -1.62
CA LEU A 64 2.21 -4.56 -1.83
C LEU A 64 2.70 -5.96 -2.20
N LEU A 65 3.30 -6.08 -3.37
CA LEU A 65 4.02 -7.27 -3.78
C LEU A 65 5.49 -7.15 -3.37
N THR A 66 6.07 -8.26 -2.92
CA THR A 66 7.48 -8.37 -2.57
C THR A 66 8.08 -9.64 -3.16
N ARG A 67 9.38 -9.58 -3.45
CA ARG A 67 10.21 -10.72 -3.84
C ARG A 67 11.61 -10.50 -3.27
N ARG A 68 12.17 -11.54 -2.66
CA ARG A 68 13.56 -11.55 -2.21
C ARG A 68 14.41 -12.32 -3.21
N THR A 69 15.62 -11.85 -3.47
CA THR A 69 16.60 -12.62 -4.25
C THR A 69 17.54 -13.33 -3.27
N CYS A 70 17.62 -14.66 -3.25
CA CYS A 70 18.53 -15.34 -2.33
C CYS A 70 20.00 -14.94 -2.63
N GLY A 71 20.76 -14.62 -1.59
CA GLY A 71 22.16 -14.19 -1.73
C GLY A 71 22.35 -12.72 -2.11
N ARG A 72 21.29 -11.91 -2.09
CA ARG A 72 21.37 -10.43 -2.15
C ARG A 72 20.53 -9.82 -1.03
N ASP A 73 20.95 -8.65 -0.56
CA ASP A 73 20.23 -7.90 0.49
C ASP A 73 19.10 -7.00 -0.07
N ASP A 74 18.83 -7.08 -1.38
CA ASP A 74 17.86 -6.21 -2.05
C ASP A 74 16.51 -6.90 -2.26
N ASP A 75 15.61 -6.71 -1.31
CA ASP A 75 14.19 -7.00 -1.51
C ASP A 75 13.64 -6.11 -2.64
N GLN A 76 12.87 -6.70 -3.53
CA GLN A 76 12.17 -6.01 -4.61
C GLN A 76 10.71 -5.81 -4.21
N TYR A 77 10.17 -4.66 -4.60
CA TYR A 77 8.80 -4.27 -4.30
C TYR A 77 8.10 -3.83 -5.59
N ARG A 78 6.77 -3.99 -5.63
CA ARG A 78 5.92 -3.31 -6.61
C ARG A 78 4.50 -3.20 -6.08
N GLY A 79 3.80 -2.16 -6.52
CA GLY A 79 2.37 -2.02 -6.23
C GLY A 79 1.55 -3.12 -6.90
N GLY A 80 0.43 -3.49 -6.30
CA GLY A 80 -0.52 -4.42 -6.90
C GLY A 80 -1.96 -4.04 -6.60
N CYS A 81 -2.88 -4.52 -7.44
CA CYS A 81 -4.31 -4.41 -7.23
C CYS A 81 -4.91 -5.78 -6.86
N LEU A 82 -5.85 -5.80 -5.91
CA LEU A 82 -6.62 -7.01 -5.57
C LEU A 82 -7.86 -7.20 -6.46
N ALA A 83 -8.29 -6.18 -7.21
CA ALA A 83 -9.48 -6.24 -8.05
C ALA A 83 -9.19 -6.60 -9.51
N CYS A 84 -8.01 -6.25 -10.01
CA CYS A 84 -7.58 -6.53 -11.38
C CYS A 84 -6.11 -6.95 -11.41
N ASP A 85 -5.59 -7.23 -12.60
CA ASP A 85 -4.22 -7.72 -12.76
C ASP A 85 -3.17 -6.59 -12.80
N TRP A 86 -3.51 -5.34 -12.50
CA TRP A 86 -2.55 -4.25 -12.51
C TRP A 86 -1.43 -4.46 -11.48
N GLU A 87 -0.20 -4.15 -11.89
CA GLU A 87 1.01 -4.16 -11.06
C GLU A 87 1.90 -2.96 -11.41
N GLY A 88 2.38 -2.24 -10.40
CA GLY A 88 3.26 -1.08 -10.56
C GLY A 88 4.68 -1.44 -11.01
N SER A 89 5.56 -0.47 -11.20
CA SER A 89 6.94 -0.76 -11.60
C SER A 89 7.71 -1.50 -10.50
N ILE A 90 8.74 -2.26 -10.87
CA ILE A 90 9.63 -2.89 -9.88
C ILE A 90 10.51 -1.81 -9.28
N THR A 91 10.47 -1.69 -7.95
CA THR A 91 11.34 -0.82 -7.17
C THR A 91 12.32 -1.66 -6.35
N ALA A 92 13.55 -1.18 -6.27
CA ALA A 92 14.63 -1.78 -5.47
C ALA A 92 15.48 -0.65 -4.87
N GLY A 93 16.17 -0.93 -3.76
CA GLY A 93 16.96 0.05 -3.02
C GLY A 93 16.63 0.01 -1.52
N PRO A 94 16.91 1.10 -0.78
CA PRO A 94 16.61 1.16 0.65
C PRO A 94 15.15 0.79 0.91
N GLU A 95 14.92 -0.14 1.84
CA GLU A 95 13.58 -0.72 2.09
C GLU A 95 12.52 0.37 2.17
N HIS A 96 12.73 1.41 2.98
CA HIS A 96 11.76 2.48 3.16
C HIS A 96 11.39 3.24 1.88
N ALA A 97 12.34 3.45 0.97
CA ALA A 97 12.07 4.16 -0.28
C ALA A 97 11.33 3.26 -1.26
N ALA A 98 11.87 2.06 -1.53
CA ALA A 98 11.28 1.13 -2.49
C ALA A 98 9.89 0.64 -2.06
N PHE A 99 9.72 0.36 -0.77
CA PHE A 99 8.46 -0.05 -0.16
C PHE A 99 7.39 1.03 -0.26
N ASN A 100 7.71 2.28 0.12
CA ASN A 100 6.74 3.38 0.06
C ASN A 100 6.34 3.68 -1.39
N THR A 101 7.30 3.77 -2.32
CA THR A 101 6.99 3.99 -3.76
C THR A 101 6.06 2.93 -4.32
N ALA A 102 6.29 1.65 -4.01
CA ALA A 102 5.42 0.57 -4.46
C ALA A 102 3.99 0.69 -3.90
N ILE A 103 3.83 1.14 -2.65
CA ILE A 103 2.51 1.38 -2.05
C ILE A 103 1.85 2.60 -2.68
N GLU A 104 2.59 3.68 -2.90
CA GLU A 104 2.09 4.90 -3.55
C GLU A 104 1.60 4.60 -4.97
N ASP A 105 2.35 3.85 -5.77
CA ASP A 105 1.92 3.37 -7.10
C ASP A 105 0.58 2.63 -7.01
N ALA A 106 0.42 1.74 -6.02
CA ALA A 106 -0.82 1.00 -5.83
C ALA A 106 -2.00 1.92 -5.49
N HIS A 107 -1.75 2.99 -4.74
CA HIS A 107 -2.76 3.99 -4.43
C HIS A 107 -3.04 4.91 -5.60
N ASP A 108 -2.08 5.22 -6.46
CA ASP A 108 -2.31 5.95 -7.71
C ASP A 108 -3.25 5.19 -8.63
N HIS A 109 -3.12 3.86 -8.66
CA HIS A 109 -4.04 3.01 -9.39
C HIS A 109 -5.43 2.93 -8.76
N ALA A 110 -5.52 2.75 -7.44
CA ALA A 110 -6.80 2.52 -6.75
C ALA A 110 -7.58 3.81 -6.44
N PHE A 111 -6.86 4.91 -6.24
CA PHE A 111 -7.35 6.21 -5.78
C PHE A 111 -6.55 7.34 -6.45
N PRO A 112 -6.71 7.61 -7.76
CA PRO A 112 -5.82 8.48 -8.55
C PRO A 112 -5.50 9.87 -7.96
N ASP A 113 -6.41 10.46 -7.19
CA ASP A 113 -6.25 11.77 -6.54
C ASP A 113 -5.92 11.69 -5.04
N TRP A 114 -5.47 10.55 -4.52
CA TRP A 114 -5.22 10.39 -3.09
C TRP A 114 -4.19 11.39 -2.55
N ARG A 115 -3.25 11.84 -3.39
CA ARG A 115 -2.23 12.83 -3.03
C ARG A 115 -2.81 14.21 -2.71
N SER A 116 -4.03 14.49 -3.17
CA SER A 116 -4.76 15.73 -2.89
C SER A 116 -5.68 15.61 -1.67
N LEU A 117 -5.74 14.44 -1.02
CA LEU A 117 -6.55 14.27 0.18
C LEU A 117 -6.03 15.15 1.34
N PRO A 118 -6.92 15.62 2.23
CA PRO A 118 -6.53 16.38 3.40
C PRO A 118 -5.46 15.65 4.22
N THR A 119 -4.28 16.27 4.36
CA THR A 119 -3.22 15.73 5.21
C THR A 119 -3.50 16.05 6.66
N THR A 120 -3.53 15.02 7.51
CA THR A 120 -3.77 15.20 8.92
C THR A 120 -2.51 15.04 9.77
N SER A 121 -2.36 15.92 10.76
CA SER A 121 -1.33 15.79 11.80
C SER A 121 -1.77 14.88 12.94
N HIS A 122 -2.99 14.30 12.84
CA HIS A 122 -3.69 13.74 13.97
C HIS A 122 -2.91 12.60 14.62
N ARG A 123 -2.29 12.96 15.73
CA ARG A 123 -1.58 12.11 16.67
C ARG A 123 -2.51 11.46 17.68
N ALA A 124 -3.84 11.53 17.52
CA ALA A 124 -4.68 10.74 18.42
C ALA A 124 -4.20 9.31 18.28
N ALA A 125 -3.65 8.80 19.38
CA ALA A 125 -4.16 7.59 19.95
C ALA A 125 -4.90 6.79 18.87
N PRO A 126 -4.18 5.99 18.06
CA PRO A 126 -4.70 5.43 16.82
C PRO A 126 -5.98 4.61 16.97
N TRP A 127 -6.37 4.35 18.22
CA TRP A 127 -7.61 3.75 18.67
C TRP A 127 -8.87 4.63 18.52
N ASP A 128 -8.76 5.97 18.36
CA ASP A 128 -9.93 6.86 18.45
C ASP A 128 -10.38 7.52 17.14
N LEU A 129 -9.62 7.50 16.04
CA LEU A 129 -10.06 8.20 14.82
C LEU A 129 -11.36 7.65 14.24
N HIS A 130 -11.56 6.34 14.27
CA HIS A 130 -12.84 5.73 13.84
C HIS A 130 -13.93 5.79 14.92
N ARG A 131 -13.56 5.96 16.20
CA ARG A 131 -14.52 6.10 17.30
C ARG A 131 -15.01 7.54 17.45
N ASN A 132 -14.17 8.51 17.14
CA ASN A 132 -14.48 9.93 17.12
C ASN A 132 -15.07 10.31 15.76
N ARG A 133 -16.37 10.05 15.62
CA ARG A 133 -17.15 10.31 14.40
C ARG A 133 -17.03 11.75 13.90
N VAL A 134 -16.86 12.73 14.80
CA VAL A 134 -16.76 14.15 14.44
C VAL A 134 -15.43 14.41 13.73
N VAL A 135 -14.31 13.98 14.30
CA VAL A 135 -12.99 14.14 13.67
C VAL A 135 -12.93 13.37 12.35
N TRP A 136 -13.50 12.15 12.32
CA TRP A 136 -13.58 11.38 11.08
C TRP A 136 -14.37 12.11 9.99
N ALA A 137 -15.53 12.67 10.32
CA ALA A 137 -16.33 13.46 9.39
C ALA A 137 -15.58 14.70 8.90
N GLN A 138 -14.82 15.38 9.76
CA GLN A 138 -14.00 16.53 9.38
C GLN A 138 -12.89 16.15 8.38
N ILE A 139 -12.18 15.03 8.62
CA ILE A 139 -11.13 14.55 7.72
C ILE A 139 -11.73 14.13 6.37
N THR A 140 -12.86 13.42 6.40
CA THR A 140 -13.47 12.84 5.20
C THR A 140 -14.39 13.77 4.42
N ALA A 141 -14.71 14.96 4.95
CA ALA A 141 -15.49 15.97 4.23
C ALA A 141 -14.83 16.40 2.91
N GLY A 142 -13.50 16.28 2.80
CA GLY A 142 -12.75 16.56 1.58
C GLY A 142 -12.55 15.35 0.66
N TYR A 143 -13.14 14.19 0.97
CA TYR A 143 -12.95 12.98 0.16
C TYR A 143 -13.96 12.96 -0.99
N PRO A 144 -13.58 12.50 -2.19
CA PRO A 144 -14.56 12.29 -3.24
C PRO A 144 -15.59 11.24 -2.84
N GLY A 145 -16.81 11.34 -3.38
CA GLY A 145 -17.92 10.44 -3.03
C GLY A 145 -17.58 8.96 -3.21
N GLY A 146 -17.96 8.12 -2.24
CA GLY A 146 -17.72 6.67 -2.28
C GLY A 146 -16.29 6.24 -1.90
N TRP A 147 -15.35 7.18 -1.70
CA TRP A 147 -13.96 6.83 -1.37
C TRP A 147 -13.82 6.26 0.04
N VAL A 148 -14.58 6.79 0.98
CA VAL A 148 -14.58 6.32 2.36
C VAL A 148 -15.00 4.85 2.41
N GLU A 149 -16.07 4.49 1.72
CA GLU A 149 -16.66 3.15 1.67
C GLU A 149 -15.72 2.15 0.99
N ARG A 150 -15.00 2.59 -0.05
CA ARG A 150 -14.00 1.78 -0.78
C ARG A 150 -12.67 1.65 -0.04
N GLY A 151 -12.53 2.23 1.15
CA GLY A 151 -11.31 2.08 1.96
C GLY A 151 -10.17 3.03 1.58
N ALA A 152 -10.47 4.23 1.06
CA ALA A 152 -9.47 5.24 0.75
C ALA A 152 -8.49 5.48 1.91
N PRO A 153 -7.21 5.78 1.60
CA PRO A 153 -6.15 5.92 2.58
C PRO A 153 -6.33 7.18 3.44
N LEU A 154 -5.68 7.17 4.60
CA LEU A 154 -5.41 8.37 5.39
C LEU A 154 -4.04 8.92 5.04
N VAL A 155 -3.97 10.20 4.66
CA VAL A 155 -2.70 10.90 4.44
C VAL A 155 -2.27 11.59 5.73
N VAL A 156 -1.09 11.22 6.23
CA VAL A 156 -0.57 11.70 7.51
C VAL A 156 0.86 12.23 7.36
N TRP A 157 1.23 13.21 8.18
CA TRP A 157 2.62 13.67 8.23
C TRP A 157 3.54 12.60 8.83
N ALA A 158 4.59 12.25 8.10
CA ALA A 158 5.68 11.41 8.59
C ALA A 158 6.41 12.10 9.75
N ARG A 159 6.81 11.31 10.76
CA ARG A 159 7.66 11.79 11.87
C ARG A 159 9.13 11.78 11.45
N TYR A 160 9.53 10.78 10.69
CA TYR A 160 10.86 10.61 10.13
C TYR A 160 10.79 10.35 8.62
N ARG A 161 11.84 10.72 7.88
CA ARG A 161 11.89 10.50 6.42
C ARG A 161 11.81 9.03 6.02
N ALA A 162 12.23 8.13 6.90
CA ALA A 162 12.21 6.69 6.66
C ALA A 162 10.96 5.99 7.23
N ASP A 163 9.95 6.75 7.66
CA ASP A 163 8.71 6.14 8.17
C ASP A 163 7.99 5.40 7.04
N LEU A 164 7.75 4.10 7.26
CA LEU A 164 6.97 3.27 6.35
C LEU A 164 5.49 3.64 6.40
N HIS A 165 4.84 3.63 5.24
CA HIS A 165 3.38 3.55 5.17
C HIS A 165 2.87 2.33 5.94
N GLN A 166 1.71 2.46 6.58
CA GLN A 166 1.16 1.38 7.39
C GLN A 166 0.00 0.70 6.65
N PRO A 167 0.02 -0.63 6.50
CA PRO A 167 -1.13 -1.35 6.00
C PRO A 167 -2.30 -1.28 6.98
N PRO A 168 -3.53 -1.47 6.48
CA PRO A 168 -4.69 -1.59 7.35
C PRO A 168 -4.60 -2.83 8.23
N HIS A 169 -5.13 -2.73 9.45
CA HIS A 169 -5.28 -3.82 10.42
C HIS A 169 -6.58 -3.62 11.22
N GLY A 170 -7.02 -4.58 12.03
CA GLY A 170 -8.34 -4.54 12.68
C GLY A 170 -8.64 -3.28 13.51
N ARG A 171 -7.61 -2.59 14.03
CA ARG A 171 -7.77 -1.33 14.79
C ARG A 171 -7.63 -0.05 13.94
N ARG A 172 -7.20 -0.17 12.69
CA ARG A 172 -6.98 0.90 11.69
C ARG A 172 -7.34 0.31 10.32
N PRO A 173 -8.63 0.30 9.94
CA PRO A 173 -9.11 -0.34 8.71
C PRO A 173 -8.66 0.33 7.41
N ARG A 174 -7.69 1.26 7.44
CA ARG A 174 -7.23 2.02 6.26
C ARG A 174 -5.72 2.07 6.22
N TYR A 175 -5.16 2.18 5.02
CA TYR A 175 -3.75 2.53 4.86
C TYR A 175 -3.48 3.89 5.49
N GLU A 176 -2.35 4.02 6.19
CA GLU A 176 -1.78 5.32 6.55
C GLU A 176 -0.62 5.62 5.61
N LEU A 177 -0.83 6.56 4.70
CA LEU A 177 0.19 7.06 3.79
C LEU A 177 0.92 8.21 4.46
N ARG A 178 2.18 7.95 4.81
CA ARG A 178 3.04 8.86 5.56
C ARG A 178 3.85 9.72 4.61
N ILE A 179 3.47 10.98 4.47
CA ILE A 179 4.15 11.91 3.57
C ILE A 179 5.14 12.81 4.32
N PRO A 180 6.29 13.18 3.72
CA PRO A 180 7.24 14.07 4.35
C PRO A 180 6.59 15.40 4.72
N LYS A 181 6.84 15.87 5.95
CA LYS A 181 6.42 17.21 6.35
C LYS A 181 7.22 18.26 5.55
N PRO A 182 6.58 19.28 4.96
CA PRO A 182 7.30 20.35 4.30
C PRO A 182 8.26 21.00 5.29
N ARG A 183 9.43 21.40 4.80
CA ARG A 183 10.37 22.16 5.63
C ARG A 183 9.72 23.50 5.98
N ARG A 184 10.02 24.05 7.15
CA ARG A 184 9.44 25.33 7.62
C ARG A 184 9.58 26.46 6.59
N ASP A 185 10.63 26.42 5.77
CA ASP A 185 10.94 27.44 4.77
C ASP A 185 10.10 27.30 3.48
N GLU A 186 9.61 26.10 3.16
CA GLU A 186 8.75 25.83 1.98
C GLU A 186 7.29 26.24 2.23
N ALA A 187 6.85 26.20 3.49
CA ALA A 187 5.49 26.61 3.88
C ALA A 187 5.25 28.13 3.73
N PHE A 188 6.31 28.94 3.72
CA PHE A 188 6.21 30.40 3.57
C PHE A 188 6.00 30.83 2.10
N VAL A 189 6.55 30.08 1.15
CA VAL A 189 6.46 30.40 -0.29
C VAL A 189 5.05 30.12 -0.85
N SER A 190 4.36 29.09 -0.34
CA SER A 190 3.01 28.75 -0.79
C SER A 190 1.93 29.75 -0.36
N ASN A 191 2.15 30.54 0.70
CA ASN A 191 1.18 31.54 1.18
C ASN A 191 1.29 32.91 0.49
N VAL A 192 2.35 33.14 -0.30
CA VAL A 192 2.56 34.42 -1.01
C VAL A 192 1.99 34.37 -2.44
N GLN A 193 1.76 33.20 -3.01
CA GLN A 193 1.23 33.06 -4.38
C GLN A 193 -0.31 33.05 -4.49
N GLY A 194 -1.04 33.13 -3.36
CA GLY A 194 -2.50 33.21 -3.33
C GLY A 194 -3.09 34.62 -3.25
N ALA A 195 -2.27 35.67 -3.30
CA ALA A 195 -2.70 37.06 -3.13
C ALA A 195 -2.34 37.95 -4.32
N PHE A 196 -2.65 37.49 -5.54
CA PHE A 196 -2.81 38.35 -6.70
C PHE A 196 -3.82 37.69 -7.65
N PHE A 197 -5.10 38.06 -7.51
CA PHE A 197 -6.05 38.40 -8.58
C PHE A 197 -7.29 39.03 -7.94
#